data_AF-A0AAW6CRT6-F1
#
_entry.id   AF-A0AAW6CRT6-F1
#
_cell.length_a   1.000
_cell.length_b   1.000
_cell.length_c   1.000
_cell.angle_alpha   90.00
_cell.angle_beta   90.00
_cell.angle_gamma   90.00
#
_symmetry.space_group_name_H-M   'P 1'
#
loop_
_entity.id
_entity.type
_entity.pdbx_description
1 polymer ?
#
loop_
_entity_poly.entity_id
_entity_poly.type
_entity_poly.pdbx_seq_one_letter_code
_entity_poly.pdbx_strand_id
1 'polypeptide(L)'
;MNFRQSLNGTLDSNRTINRYDKLNQKTKAIRKQCWKRLLYSLFLGSFLTIFFNFITSVVGYGDAMRSLACTVIQYILIIFINNLMFSSFMSCISQKCKESVFIHYIHFLVPQLVCGLILTVIQIIITNLLSTFAFFDSHIYIVISLIISLYFTLMNAMVSYQIFKEEKSISTILKKAFQILKNYWKELFLLSLMFITWSFFANIIVSQLIYEVMQSVNFTGNVFHVLLYLHEYSLLSIVVLFYIINFLFGGFLEIKVLLAAAFLVNNSD
;
A
#
# COMPACT_ATOMS: atom_id res chain seq x y z
N MET A 1 -9.29 5.78 32.33
CA MET A 1 -8.41 6.84 31.78
C MET A 1 -9.30 8.01 31.38
N ASN A 2 -9.15 9.19 32.01
CA ASN A 2 -10.09 10.30 31.82
C ASN A 2 -9.97 10.90 30.41
N PHE A 3 -11.11 11.18 29.76
CA PHE A 3 -11.21 11.74 28.41
C PHE A 3 -10.33 12.99 28.21
N ARG A 4 -10.23 13.83 29.24
CA ARG A 4 -9.38 15.03 29.27
C ARG A 4 -7.88 14.73 29.23
N GLN A 5 -7.43 13.65 29.90
CA GLN A 5 -6.04 13.19 29.83
C GLN A 5 -5.73 12.52 28.48
N SER A 6 -6.71 11.81 27.91
CA SER A 6 -6.62 11.28 26.54
C SER A 6 -6.47 12.41 25.51
N LEU A 7 -7.28 13.46 25.61
CA LEU A 7 -7.22 14.66 24.76
C LEU A 7 -5.90 15.42 24.90
N ASN A 8 -5.45 15.70 26.13
CA ASN A 8 -4.18 16.39 26.36
C ASN A 8 -2.98 15.59 25.84
N GLY A 9 -2.97 14.26 26.02
CA GLY A 9 -1.95 13.40 25.44
C GLY A 9 -2.01 13.30 23.91
N THR A 10 -3.20 13.52 23.33
CA THR A 10 -3.41 13.55 21.87
C THR A 10 -2.98 14.91 21.28
N LEU A 11 -3.08 16.00 22.03
CA LEU A 11 -2.74 17.37 21.60
C LEU A 11 -1.30 17.78 21.92
N ASP A 12 -0.53 16.93 22.60
CA ASP A 12 0.89 17.16 22.90
C ASP A 12 1.75 17.05 21.63
N SER A 13 1.74 18.13 20.85
CA SER A 13 2.48 18.27 19.59
C SER A 13 3.97 18.06 19.79
N ASN A 14 4.53 18.50 20.92
CA ASN A 14 5.94 18.33 21.25
C ASN A 14 6.32 16.84 21.37
N ARG A 15 5.47 16.03 22.00
CA ARG A 15 5.70 14.59 22.08
C ARG A 15 5.63 13.91 20.71
N THR A 16 4.66 14.28 19.87
CA THR A 16 4.53 13.73 18.51
C THR A 16 5.71 14.14 17.64
N ILE A 17 6.14 15.41 17.68
CA ILE A 17 7.30 15.91 16.92
C ILE A 17 8.59 15.21 17.35
N ASN A 18 8.85 15.07 18.65
CA ASN A 18 10.03 14.36 19.15
C ASN A 18 10.07 12.89 18.72
N ARG A 19 8.92 12.20 18.74
CA ARG A 19 8.81 10.81 18.26
C ARG A 19 9.01 10.72 16.75
N TYR A 20 8.41 11.65 16.01
CA TYR A 20 8.59 11.78 14.57
C TYR A 20 10.07 11.96 14.23
N ASP A 21 10.79 12.88 14.88
CA ASP A 21 12.20 13.15 14.60
C ASP A 21 13.07 11.94 14.88
N LYS A 22 12.85 11.26 16.02
CA LYS A 22 13.57 10.03 16.36
C LYS A 22 13.31 8.93 15.33
N LEU A 23 12.07 8.75 14.88
CA LEU A 23 11.70 7.76 13.87
C LEU A 23 12.28 8.11 12.49
N ASN A 24 12.26 9.39 12.13
CA ASN A 24 12.84 9.93 10.90
C ASN A 24 14.36 9.72 10.84
N GLN A 25 15.07 9.95 11.94
CA GLN A 25 16.52 9.70 12.01
C GLN A 25 16.86 8.21 11.85
N LYS A 26 16.15 7.32 12.58
CA LYS A 26 16.35 5.87 12.49
C LYS A 26 16.09 5.33 11.08
N THR A 27 14.98 5.75 10.47
CA THR A 27 14.63 5.35 9.10
C THR A 27 15.63 5.87 8.08
N LYS A 28 16.14 7.10 8.23
CA LYS A 28 17.17 7.66 7.34
C LYS A 28 18.45 6.84 7.34
N ALA A 29 18.89 6.33 8.51
CA ALA A 29 20.09 5.50 8.63
C ALA A 29 19.95 4.18 7.86
N ILE A 30 18.89 3.40 8.12
CA ILE A 30 18.68 2.11 7.44
C ILE A 30 18.38 2.30 5.96
N ARG A 31 17.60 3.33 5.59
CA ARG A 31 17.32 3.62 4.18
C ARG A 31 18.61 3.84 3.39
N LYS A 32 19.58 4.58 3.92
CA LYS A 32 20.88 4.78 3.23
C LYS A 32 21.59 3.47 2.90
N GLN A 33 21.49 2.47 3.78
CA GLN A 33 22.14 1.18 3.61
C GLN A 33 21.36 0.25 2.66
N CYS A 34 20.03 0.24 2.73
CA CYS A 34 19.20 -0.78 2.10
C CYS A 34 18.28 -0.28 0.96
N TRP A 35 18.35 1.01 0.58
CA TRP A 35 17.38 1.59 -0.37
C TRP A 35 17.28 0.85 -1.69
N LYS A 36 18.41 0.39 -2.28
CA LYS A 36 18.39 -0.32 -3.57
C LYS A 36 17.58 -1.62 -3.48
N ARG A 37 17.81 -2.39 -2.43
CA ARG A 37 17.11 -3.65 -2.17
C ARG A 37 15.62 -3.40 -1.96
N LEU A 38 15.27 -2.42 -1.13
CA LEU A 38 13.88 -2.09 -0.82
C LEU A 38 13.14 -1.54 -2.06
N LEU A 39 13.81 -0.71 -2.86
CA LEU A 39 13.24 -0.17 -4.10
C LEU A 39 13.00 -1.29 -5.12
N TYR A 40 13.94 -2.23 -5.25
CA TYR A 40 13.76 -3.39 -6.12
C TYR A 40 12.60 -4.29 -5.65
N SER A 41 12.49 -4.52 -4.34
CA SER A 41 11.37 -5.29 -3.78
C SER A 41 10.02 -4.62 -4.05
N LEU A 42 9.92 -3.30 -3.83
CA LEU A 42 8.72 -2.54 -4.18
C LEU A 42 8.45 -2.61 -5.69
N PHE A 43 9.47 -2.52 -6.54
CA PHE A 43 9.32 -2.51 -7.99
C PHE A 43 8.74 -3.82 -8.48
N LEU A 44 9.31 -4.91 -8.01
CA LEU A 44 8.84 -6.24 -8.34
C LEU A 44 7.40 -6.45 -7.87
N GLY A 45 7.06 -6.02 -6.65
CA GLY A 45 5.69 -6.13 -6.11
C GLY A 45 4.67 -5.32 -6.91
N SER A 46 4.98 -4.05 -7.23
CA SER A 46 4.10 -3.19 -8.01
C SER A 46 3.98 -3.64 -9.47
N PHE A 47 5.09 -4.05 -10.10
CA PHE A 47 5.09 -4.60 -11.46
C PHE A 47 4.21 -5.84 -11.56
N LEU A 48 4.39 -6.82 -10.66
CA LEU A 48 3.57 -8.02 -10.63
C LEU A 48 2.10 -7.69 -10.40
N THR A 49 1.79 -6.74 -9.52
CA THR A 49 0.42 -6.27 -9.29
C THR A 49 -0.22 -5.71 -10.56
N ILE A 50 0.49 -4.84 -11.29
CA ILE A 50 0.01 -4.26 -12.55
C ILE A 50 -0.15 -5.35 -13.61
N PHE A 51 0.82 -6.26 -13.71
CA PHE A 51 0.82 -7.36 -14.67
C PHE A 51 -0.35 -8.32 -14.45
N PHE A 52 -0.61 -8.75 -13.20
CA PHE A 52 -1.77 -9.60 -12.91
C PHE A 52 -3.10 -8.86 -13.11
N ASN A 53 -3.18 -7.57 -12.78
CA ASN A 53 -4.35 -6.74 -13.12
C ASN A 53 -4.62 -6.72 -14.63
N PHE A 54 -3.55 -6.62 -15.44
CA PHE A 54 -3.67 -6.66 -16.89
C PHE A 54 -4.16 -8.03 -17.37
N ILE A 55 -3.56 -9.13 -16.91
CA ILE A 55 -4.00 -10.49 -17.23
C ILE A 55 -5.48 -10.69 -16.89
N THR A 56 -5.90 -10.32 -15.68
CA THR A 56 -7.31 -10.44 -15.28
C THR A 56 -8.23 -9.62 -16.17
N SER A 57 -7.82 -8.40 -16.55
CA SER A 57 -8.62 -7.55 -17.44
C SER A 57 -8.78 -8.14 -18.84
N VAL A 58 -7.76 -8.83 -19.36
CA VAL A 58 -7.80 -9.49 -20.68
C VAL A 58 -8.56 -10.81 -20.61
N VAL A 59 -8.26 -11.65 -19.63
CA VAL A 59 -8.83 -13.01 -19.48
C VAL A 59 -10.30 -12.97 -19.06
N GLY A 60 -10.66 -12.02 -18.20
CA GLY A 60 -12.02 -11.80 -17.73
C GLY A 60 -12.91 -11.01 -18.70
N TYR A 61 -12.39 -10.59 -19.85
CA TYR A 61 -13.16 -9.79 -20.80
C TYR A 61 -14.35 -10.58 -21.37
N GLY A 62 -15.54 -9.98 -21.31
CA GLY A 62 -16.77 -10.52 -21.91
C GLY A 62 -17.53 -11.57 -21.09
N ASP A 63 -17.01 -12.02 -19.93
CA ASP A 63 -17.67 -13.00 -19.06
C ASP A 63 -17.54 -12.60 -17.58
N ALA A 64 -18.68 -12.32 -16.95
CA ALA A 64 -18.75 -11.86 -15.57
C ALA A 64 -18.27 -12.92 -14.55
N MET A 65 -18.58 -14.20 -14.76
CA MET A 65 -18.18 -15.27 -13.83
C MET A 65 -16.68 -15.53 -13.94
N ARG A 66 -16.14 -15.54 -15.16
CA ARG A 66 -14.70 -15.66 -15.39
C ARG A 66 -13.94 -14.47 -14.82
N SER A 67 -14.44 -13.25 -15.03
CA SER A 67 -13.87 -12.03 -14.47
C SER A 67 -13.82 -12.07 -12.95
N LEU A 68 -14.91 -12.50 -12.30
CA LEU A 68 -14.98 -12.63 -10.85
C LEU A 68 -13.98 -13.68 -10.33
N ALA A 69 -13.92 -14.85 -10.96
CA ALA A 69 -12.96 -15.90 -10.58
C ALA A 69 -11.50 -15.44 -10.73
N CYS A 70 -11.15 -14.81 -11.86
CA CYS A 70 -9.81 -14.26 -12.08
C CYS A 70 -9.46 -13.17 -11.06
N THR A 71 -10.42 -12.31 -10.72
CA THR A 71 -10.22 -11.24 -9.72
C THR A 71 -9.95 -11.82 -8.33
N VAL A 72 -10.67 -12.87 -7.91
CA VAL A 72 -10.43 -13.54 -6.62
C VAL A 72 -9.03 -14.17 -6.57
N ILE A 73 -8.65 -14.92 -7.61
CA ILE A 73 -7.31 -15.53 -7.71
C ILE A 73 -6.23 -14.45 -7.67
N GLN A 74 -6.44 -13.36 -8.39
CA GLN A 74 -5.52 -12.24 -8.42
C GLN A 74 -5.35 -11.61 -7.02
N TYR A 75 -6.42 -11.37 -6.26
CA TYR A 75 -6.31 -10.82 -4.92
C TYR A 75 -5.48 -11.72 -3.98
N ILE A 76 -5.67 -13.04 -4.08
CA ILE A 76 -4.87 -14.03 -3.32
C ILE A 76 -3.38 -13.89 -3.67
N LEU A 77 -3.04 -13.82 -4.96
CA LEU A 77 -1.66 -13.65 -5.43
C LEU A 77 -1.06 -12.32 -4.96
N ILE A 78 -1.82 -11.22 -5.07
CA ILE A 78 -1.36 -9.89 -4.64
C ILE A 78 -1.09 -9.86 -3.13
N ILE A 79 -1.96 -10.44 -2.30
CA ILE A 79 -1.73 -10.52 -0.85
C ILE A 79 -0.40 -11.23 -0.56
N PHE A 80 -0.16 -12.36 -1.22
CA PHE A 80 1.07 -13.11 -1.04
C PHE A 80 2.32 -12.33 -1.50
N ILE A 81 2.27 -11.69 -2.67
CA ILE A 81 3.36 -10.88 -3.22
C ILE A 81 3.67 -9.67 -2.33
N ASN A 82 2.64 -8.96 -1.87
CA ASN A 82 2.79 -7.82 -0.97
C ASN A 82 3.44 -8.25 0.34
N ASN A 83 3.05 -9.42 0.87
CA ASN A 83 3.65 -9.95 2.09
C ASN A 83 5.13 -10.29 1.92
N LEU A 84 5.50 -10.94 0.80
CA LEU A 84 6.90 -11.19 0.45
C LEU A 84 7.68 -9.88 0.28
N MET A 85 7.10 -8.89 -0.38
CA MET A 85 7.69 -7.56 -0.54
C MET A 85 7.91 -6.88 0.81
N PHE A 86 6.91 -6.84 1.68
CA PHE A 86 7.02 -6.24 3.01
C PHE A 86 8.07 -6.96 3.86
N SER A 87 8.22 -8.28 3.76
CA SER A 87 9.24 -9.02 4.51
C SER A 87 10.66 -8.45 4.32
N SER A 88 10.97 -7.89 3.14
CA SER A 88 12.27 -7.27 2.86
C SER A 88 12.58 -6.09 3.79
N PHE A 89 11.57 -5.32 4.19
CA PHE A 89 11.68 -4.22 5.15
C PHE A 89 12.04 -4.75 6.53
N MET A 90 11.37 -5.82 6.96
CA MET A 90 11.63 -6.42 8.27
C MET A 90 12.98 -7.13 8.31
N SER A 91 13.41 -7.78 7.22
CA SER A 91 14.76 -8.32 7.11
C SER A 91 15.84 -7.23 7.18
N CYS A 92 15.62 -6.06 6.59
CA CYS A 92 16.57 -4.95 6.68
C CYS A 92 16.70 -4.39 8.10
N ILE A 93 15.60 -4.36 8.87
CA ILE A 93 15.61 -3.84 10.25
C ILE A 93 16.15 -4.86 11.24
N SER A 94 15.69 -6.10 11.14
CA SER A 94 16.07 -7.16 12.09
C SER A 94 17.49 -7.68 11.85
N GLN A 95 18.10 -7.37 10.70
CA GLN A 95 19.37 -7.96 10.22
C GLN A 95 19.33 -9.50 10.17
N LYS A 96 18.15 -10.10 10.29
CA LYS A 96 17.93 -11.53 10.16
C LYS A 96 17.51 -11.83 8.74
N CYS A 97 18.34 -12.55 8.01
CA CYS A 97 17.92 -13.26 6.79
C CYS A 97 17.32 -14.59 7.23
N LYS A 98 16.01 -14.77 7.08
CA LYS A 98 15.42 -16.12 7.17
C LYS A 98 15.87 -16.88 5.93
N GLU A 99 16.51 -18.05 6.11
CA GLU A 99 17.11 -18.88 5.05
C GLU A 99 16.13 -19.25 3.92
N SER A 100 14.82 -19.14 4.16
CA SER A 100 13.84 -19.14 3.08
C SER A 100 12.59 -18.33 3.46
N VAL A 101 12.65 -17.01 3.24
CA VAL A 101 11.50 -16.11 3.37
C VAL A 101 10.26 -16.67 2.65
N PHE A 102 10.43 -17.28 1.48
CA PHE A 102 9.34 -17.90 0.74
C PHE A 102 8.66 -19.05 1.51
N ILE A 103 9.43 -19.99 2.07
CA ILE A 103 8.89 -21.12 2.84
C ILE A 103 8.23 -20.63 4.13
N HIS A 104 8.81 -19.61 4.77
CA HIS A 104 8.19 -18.95 5.92
C HIS A 104 6.80 -18.44 5.56
N TYR A 105 6.66 -17.67 4.49
CA TYR A 105 5.34 -17.13 4.12
C TYR A 105 4.36 -18.19 3.62
N ILE A 106 4.82 -19.30 3.06
CA ILE A 106 3.96 -20.47 2.78
C ILE A 106 3.45 -21.10 4.08
N HIS A 107 4.30 -21.29 5.09
CA HIS A 107 3.89 -21.87 6.36
C HIS A 107 2.84 -21.00 7.09
N PHE A 108 2.88 -19.69 6.89
CA PHE A 108 1.94 -18.73 7.46
C PHE A 108 0.89 -18.23 6.46
N LEU A 109 0.64 -18.97 5.37
CA LEU A 109 -0.27 -18.54 4.30
C LEU A 109 -1.71 -18.31 4.79
N VAL A 110 -2.21 -19.18 5.68
CA VAL A 110 -3.60 -19.07 6.16
C VAL A 110 -3.84 -17.77 6.96
N PRO A 111 -3.05 -17.45 8.01
CA PRO A 111 -3.19 -16.16 8.70
C PRO A 111 -3.06 -14.95 7.77
N GLN A 112 -2.17 -15.02 6.78
CA GLN A 112 -1.95 -13.94 5.81
C GLN A 112 -3.18 -13.70 4.95
N LEU A 113 -3.74 -14.76 4.36
CA LEU A 113 -4.89 -14.64 3.48
C LEU A 113 -6.11 -14.14 4.24
N VAL A 114 -6.38 -14.68 5.44
CA VAL A 114 -7.54 -14.24 6.22
C VAL A 114 -7.41 -12.77 6.62
N CYS A 115 -6.26 -12.34 7.14
CA CYS A 115 -6.05 -10.93 7.50
C CYS A 115 -6.13 -10.01 6.28
N GLY A 116 -5.46 -10.38 5.19
CA GLY A 116 -5.44 -9.61 3.95
C GLY A 116 -6.82 -9.47 3.30
N LEU A 117 -7.61 -10.55 3.27
CA LEU A 117 -8.98 -10.52 2.77
C LEU A 117 -9.89 -9.66 3.63
N ILE A 118 -9.83 -9.78 4.97
CA ILE A 118 -10.59 -8.94 5.89
C ILE A 118 -10.28 -7.46 5.61
N LEU A 119 -9.01 -7.09 5.54
CA LEU A 119 -8.60 -5.71 5.28
C LEU A 119 -9.05 -5.22 3.90
N THR A 120 -8.95 -6.07 2.87
CA THR A 120 -9.39 -5.74 1.50
C THR A 120 -10.89 -5.49 1.44
N VAL A 121 -11.70 -6.36 2.06
CA VAL A 121 -13.16 -6.20 2.10
C VAL A 121 -13.53 -4.90 2.82
N ILE A 122 -12.93 -4.62 3.98
CA ILE A 122 -13.18 -3.38 4.71
C ILE A 122 -12.78 -2.16 3.87
N GLN A 123 -11.62 -2.21 3.20
CA GLN A 123 -11.15 -1.13 2.33
C GLN A 123 -12.14 -0.86 1.19
N ILE A 124 -12.63 -1.90 0.52
CA ILE A 124 -13.62 -1.78 -0.56
C ILE A 124 -14.91 -1.14 -0.04
N ILE A 125 -15.44 -1.61 1.09
CA ILE A 125 -16.66 -1.06 1.70
C ILE A 125 -16.48 0.43 2.01
N ILE A 126 -15.38 0.81 2.67
CA ILE A 126 -15.10 2.21 3.02
C ILE A 126 -14.95 3.07 1.77
N THR A 127 -14.20 2.59 0.76
CA THR A 127 -13.95 3.34 -0.48
C THR A 127 -15.25 3.53 -1.27
N ASN A 128 -16.13 2.53 -1.30
CA ASN A 128 -17.44 2.62 -1.95
C ASN A 128 -18.41 3.53 -1.21
N LEU A 129 -18.39 3.55 0.13
CA LEU A 129 -19.17 4.53 0.89
C LEU A 129 -18.70 5.95 0.58
N LEU A 130 -17.40 6.13 0.38
CA LEU A 130 -16.80 7.44 0.13
C LEU A 130 -16.83 7.90 -1.31
N SER A 131 -17.08 7.03 -2.28
CA SER A 131 -17.28 7.43 -3.68
C SER A 131 -18.47 8.37 -3.83
N THR A 132 -19.42 8.35 -2.90
CA THR A 132 -20.49 9.36 -2.80
C THR A 132 -19.95 10.79 -2.61
N PHE A 133 -18.77 10.96 -2.00
CA PHE A 133 -18.12 12.27 -1.88
C PHE A 133 -17.49 12.77 -3.19
N ALA A 134 -17.20 11.88 -4.15
CA ALA A 134 -16.68 12.28 -5.46
C ALA A 134 -17.66 13.19 -6.23
N PHE A 135 -18.96 13.11 -5.92
CA PHE A 135 -19.98 13.98 -6.50
C PHE A 135 -19.91 15.43 -6.00
N PHE A 136 -19.29 15.69 -4.84
CA PHE A 136 -19.20 17.04 -4.27
C PHE A 136 -17.93 17.76 -4.72
N ASP A 137 -16.76 17.12 -4.59
CA ASP A 137 -15.48 17.67 -5.03
C ASP A 137 -14.48 16.55 -5.31
N SER A 138 -13.96 16.51 -6.54
CA SER A 138 -13.02 15.48 -6.99
C SER A 138 -11.66 15.56 -6.29
N HIS A 139 -11.18 16.75 -5.94
CA HIS A 139 -9.90 16.92 -5.25
C HIS A 139 -10.00 16.43 -3.80
N ILE A 140 -11.09 16.76 -3.11
CA ILE A 140 -11.35 16.28 -1.75
C ILE A 140 -11.45 14.76 -1.76
N TYR A 141 -12.16 14.19 -2.74
CA TYR A 141 -12.24 12.73 -2.91
C TYR A 141 -10.86 12.08 -3.12
N ILE A 142 -10.01 12.63 -3.99
CA ILE A 142 -8.65 12.11 -4.22
C ILE A 142 -7.85 12.13 -2.90
N VAL A 143 -7.88 13.24 -2.15
CA VAL A 143 -7.14 13.35 -0.89
C VAL A 143 -7.63 12.32 0.13
N ILE A 144 -8.95 12.19 0.32
CA ILE A 144 -9.53 11.21 1.24
C ILE A 144 -9.16 9.78 0.82
N SER A 145 -9.26 9.46 -0.47
CA SER A 145 -8.91 8.16 -1.04
C SER A 145 -7.43 7.82 -0.80
N LEU A 146 -6.53 8.80 -0.95
CA LEU A 146 -5.11 8.63 -0.66
C LEU A 146 -4.84 8.36 0.83
N ILE A 147 -5.52 9.07 1.74
CA ILE A 147 -5.38 8.86 3.19
C ILE A 147 -5.82 7.45 3.57
N ILE A 148 -6.92 6.98 3.00
CA ILE A 148 -7.46 5.63 3.27
C ILE A 148 -6.56 4.57 2.69
N SER A 149 -6.12 4.74 1.44
CA SER A 149 -5.18 3.84 0.79
C SER A 149 -3.89 3.73 1.62
N LEU A 150 -3.34 4.85 2.10
CA LEU A 150 -2.19 4.87 2.99
C LEU A 150 -2.47 4.11 4.30
N TYR A 151 -3.62 4.33 4.93
CA TYR A 151 -4.00 3.64 6.17
C TYR A 151 -4.01 2.12 5.96
N PHE A 152 -4.63 1.63 4.89
CA PHE A 152 -4.70 0.21 4.58
C PHE A 152 -3.36 -0.38 4.14
N THR A 153 -2.54 0.36 3.40
CA THR A 153 -1.16 -0.05 3.08
C THR A 153 -0.34 -0.24 4.35
N LEU A 154 -0.44 0.68 5.32
CA LEU A 154 0.25 0.55 6.60
C LEU A 154 -0.28 -0.61 7.44
N MET A 155 -1.60 -0.81 7.49
CA MET A 155 -2.19 -1.97 8.16
C MET A 155 -1.71 -3.30 7.55
N ASN A 156 -1.76 -3.44 6.23
CA ASN A 156 -1.29 -4.63 5.52
C ASN A 156 0.20 -4.89 5.76
N ALA A 157 1.02 -3.83 5.73
CA ALA A 157 2.44 -3.94 6.06
C ALA A 157 2.66 -4.41 7.50
N MET A 158 1.96 -3.82 8.47
CA MET A 158 2.06 -4.23 9.87
C MET A 158 1.61 -5.67 10.11
N VAL A 159 0.53 -6.12 9.46
CA VAL A 159 0.10 -7.53 9.47
C VAL A 159 1.21 -8.43 8.96
N SER A 160 1.82 -8.11 7.82
CA SER A 160 2.95 -8.88 7.28
C SER A 160 4.13 -8.91 8.24
N TYR A 161 4.45 -7.81 8.92
CA TYR A 161 5.54 -7.75 9.90
C TYR A 161 5.27 -8.58 11.15
N GLN A 162 4.02 -8.64 11.64
CA GLN A 162 3.66 -9.51 12.76
C GLN A 162 3.76 -11.00 12.38
N ILE A 163 3.40 -11.33 11.13
CA ILE A 163 3.56 -12.69 10.59
C ILE A 163 5.03 -13.04 10.39
N PHE A 164 5.87 -12.06 10.03
CA PHE A 164 7.33 -12.23 10.01
C PHE A 164 7.88 -12.59 11.40
N LYS A 165 7.30 -12.00 12.47
CA LYS A 165 7.54 -12.34 13.88
C LYS A 165 6.90 -13.65 14.35
N GLU A 166 6.41 -14.50 13.43
CA GLU A 166 5.86 -15.84 13.71
C GLU A 166 4.55 -15.85 14.52
N GLU A 167 3.83 -14.73 14.60
CA GLU A 167 2.49 -14.71 15.19
C GLU A 167 1.52 -15.50 14.30
N LYS A 168 0.81 -16.48 14.88
CA LYS A 168 -0.14 -17.35 14.16
C LYS A 168 -1.60 -16.95 14.36
N SER A 169 -1.92 -16.29 15.47
CA SER A 169 -3.30 -15.94 15.82
C SER A 169 -3.76 -14.72 15.03
N ILE A 170 -4.75 -14.90 14.14
CA ILE A 170 -5.36 -13.84 13.33
C ILE A 170 -5.82 -12.67 14.21
N SER A 171 -6.48 -12.96 15.33
CA SER A 171 -6.95 -11.95 16.29
C SER A 171 -5.79 -11.17 16.89
N THR A 172 -4.72 -11.86 17.31
CA THR A 172 -3.54 -11.22 17.89
C THR A 172 -2.81 -10.35 16.85
N ILE A 173 -2.66 -10.83 15.62
CA ILE A 173 -2.03 -10.11 14.50
C ILE A 173 -2.77 -8.79 14.25
N LEU A 174 -4.08 -8.84 14.03
CA LEU A 174 -4.90 -7.65 13.74
C LEU A 174 -4.92 -6.68 14.92
N LYS A 175 -5.06 -7.19 16.15
CA LYS A 175 -5.06 -6.37 17.36
C LYS A 175 -3.74 -5.63 17.54
N LYS A 176 -2.59 -6.32 17.41
CA LYS A 176 -1.25 -5.72 17.52
C LYS A 176 -1.04 -4.68 16.41
N ALA A 177 -1.36 -5.01 15.16
CA ALA A 177 -1.25 -4.09 14.02
C ALA A 177 -2.08 -2.81 14.25
N PHE A 178 -3.35 -2.96 14.61
CA PHE A 178 -4.25 -1.84 14.88
C PHE A 178 -3.78 -1.00 16.07
N GLN A 179 -3.30 -1.62 17.15
CA GLN A 179 -2.81 -0.92 18.33
C GLN A 179 -1.56 -0.09 18.01
N ILE A 180 -0.63 -0.62 17.22
CA ILE A 180 0.56 0.12 16.77
C ILE A 180 0.12 1.30 15.89
N LEU A 181 -0.74 1.06 14.90
CA LEU A 181 -1.19 2.14 14.01
C LEU A 181 -1.93 3.23 14.78
N LYS A 182 -2.85 2.86 15.68
CA LYS A 182 -3.57 3.82 16.54
C LYS A 182 -2.62 4.69 17.38
N ASN A 183 -1.56 4.09 17.92
CA ASN A 183 -0.63 4.79 18.81
C ASN A 183 0.35 5.72 18.08
N TYR A 184 0.64 5.44 16.81
CA TYR A 184 1.67 6.13 16.01
C TYR A 184 1.15 6.70 14.69
N TRP A 185 -0.17 6.79 14.51
CA TRP A 185 -0.79 7.25 13.25
C TRP A 185 -0.30 8.65 12.88
N LYS A 186 -0.18 9.56 13.85
CA LYS A 186 0.23 10.95 13.60
C LYS A 186 1.67 11.02 13.07
N GLU A 187 2.57 10.27 13.70
CA GLU A 187 3.97 10.21 13.30
C GLU A 187 4.13 9.60 11.89
N LEU A 188 3.39 8.53 11.59
CA LEU A 188 3.38 7.89 10.26
C LEU A 188 2.73 8.80 9.19
N PHE A 189 1.67 9.52 9.55
CA PHE A 189 1.03 10.50 8.69
C PHE A 189 1.98 11.66 8.35
N LEU A 190 2.67 12.23 9.34
CA LEU A 190 3.69 13.26 9.11
C LEU A 190 4.83 12.76 8.22
N LEU A 191 5.26 11.50 8.38
CA LEU A 191 6.29 10.90 7.53
C LEU A 191 5.83 10.67 6.08
N SER A 192 4.53 10.52 5.86
CA SER A 192 3.93 10.24 4.56
C SER A 192 3.41 11.48 3.82
N LEU A 193 3.44 12.67 4.42
CA LEU A 193 2.95 13.90 3.76
C LEU A 193 3.56 14.14 2.37
N MET A 194 4.88 13.93 2.21
CA MET A 194 5.52 14.05 0.90
C MET A 194 5.02 12.98 -0.09
N PHE A 195 4.81 11.75 0.39
CA PHE A 195 4.26 10.66 -0.42
C PHE A 195 2.82 10.96 -0.85
N ILE A 196 1.98 11.46 0.06
CA ILE A 196 0.59 11.87 -0.23
C ILE A 196 0.59 13.01 -1.25
N THR A 197 1.42 14.03 -1.04
CA THR A 197 1.52 15.19 -1.94
C THR A 197 1.95 14.76 -3.34
N TRP A 198 3.00 13.94 -3.43
CA TRP A 198 3.43 13.37 -4.71
C TRP A 198 2.33 12.53 -5.37
N SER A 199 1.68 11.66 -4.61
CA SER A 199 0.61 10.80 -5.11
C SER A 199 -0.60 11.61 -5.59
N PHE A 200 -0.93 12.71 -4.93
CA PHE A 200 -1.98 13.64 -5.35
C PHE A 200 -1.66 14.25 -6.72
N PHE A 201 -0.46 14.82 -6.89
CA PHE A 201 -0.03 15.35 -8.19
C PHE A 201 0.03 14.26 -9.27
N ALA A 202 0.54 13.08 -8.93
CA ALA A 202 0.61 11.97 -9.85
C ALA A 202 -0.79 11.53 -10.32
N ASN A 203 -1.77 11.46 -9.41
CA ASN A 203 -3.16 11.14 -9.77
C ASN A 203 -3.77 12.20 -10.68
N ILE A 204 -3.54 13.50 -10.42
CA ILE A 204 -4.01 14.57 -11.32
C ILE A 204 -3.41 14.41 -12.72
N ILE A 205 -2.09 14.20 -12.82
CA ILE A 205 -1.41 14.05 -14.11
C ILE A 205 -1.94 12.82 -14.86
N VAL A 206 -2.09 11.67 -14.20
CA VAL A 206 -2.64 10.46 -14.83
C VAL A 206 -4.07 10.71 -15.28
N SER A 207 -4.93 11.24 -14.41
CA SER A 207 -6.31 11.54 -14.75
C SER A 207 -6.42 12.44 -15.97
N GLN A 208 -5.56 13.45 -16.11
CA GLN A 208 -5.49 14.31 -17.29
C GLN A 208 -4.99 13.56 -18.53
N LEU A 209 -3.93 12.75 -18.40
CA LEU A 209 -3.35 11.98 -19.51
C LEU A 209 -4.33 10.96 -20.12
N ILE A 210 -5.21 10.36 -19.31
CA ILE A 210 -6.10 9.28 -19.75
C ILE A 210 -7.57 9.71 -19.87
N TYR A 211 -7.89 10.98 -19.61
CA TYR A 211 -9.26 11.48 -19.52
C TYR A 211 -10.07 11.19 -20.80
N GLU A 212 -9.53 11.63 -21.95
CA GLU A 212 -10.19 11.49 -23.25
C GLU A 212 -10.41 10.02 -23.63
N VAL A 213 -9.41 9.18 -23.34
CA VAL A 213 -9.46 7.74 -23.57
C VAL A 213 -10.52 7.07 -22.71
N MET A 214 -10.57 7.41 -21.42
CA MET A 214 -11.55 6.82 -20.48
C MET A 214 -12.99 7.26 -20.76
N GLN A 215 -13.21 8.41 -21.41
CA GLN A 215 -14.55 8.79 -21.89
C GLN A 215 -14.96 8.01 -23.15
N SER A 216 -14.00 7.71 -24.03
CA SER A 216 -14.28 7.07 -25.31
C SER A 216 -14.69 5.60 -25.18
N VAL A 217 -14.19 4.93 -24.14
CA VAL A 217 -14.50 3.53 -23.86
C VAL A 217 -15.22 3.51 -22.53
N ASN A 218 -16.52 3.19 -22.51
CA ASN A 218 -17.32 2.91 -21.30
C ASN A 218 -16.80 1.64 -20.59
N PHE A 219 -15.51 1.58 -20.33
CA PHE A 219 -14.77 0.39 -19.99
C PHE A 219 -14.06 0.61 -18.68
N THR A 220 -14.59 -0.02 -17.65
CA THR A 220 -13.97 -0.14 -16.33
C THR A 220 -12.86 -1.19 -16.39
N GLY A 221 -11.84 -0.94 -17.21
CA GLY A 221 -10.71 -1.84 -17.41
C GLY A 221 -9.37 -1.22 -17.05
N ASN A 222 -8.35 -2.06 -16.97
CA ASN A 222 -6.98 -1.62 -16.78
C ASN A 222 -6.57 -0.66 -17.93
N VAL A 223 -6.00 0.51 -17.59
CA VAL A 223 -5.57 1.55 -18.54
C VAL A 223 -4.70 0.97 -19.67
N PHE A 224 -3.80 0.04 -19.36
CA PHE A 224 -2.94 -0.60 -20.37
C PHE A 224 -3.73 -1.46 -21.36
N HIS A 225 -4.77 -2.15 -20.89
CA HIS A 225 -5.64 -2.95 -21.77
C HIS A 225 -6.43 -2.04 -22.71
N VAL A 226 -6.98 -0.93 -22.20
CA VAL A 226 -7.73 0.04 -23.00
C VAL A 226 -6.85 0.65 -24.10
N LEU A 227 -5.66 1.11 -23.74
CA LEU A 227 -4.75 1.74 -24.71
C LEU A 227 -4.29 0.77 -25.80
N LEU A 228 -4.04 -0.50 -25.44
CA LEU A 228 -3.70 -1.54 -26.41
C LEU A 228 -4.89 -1.87 -27.32
N TYR A 229 -6.11 -1.94 -26.76
CA TYR A 229 -7.33 -2.20 -27.52
C TYR A 229 -7.62 -1.11 -28.55
N LEU A 230 -7.44 0.15 -28.17
CA LEU A 230 -7.60 1.31 -29.05
C LEU A 230 -6.40 1.56 -29.99
N HIS A 231 -5.33 0.76 -29.88
CA HIS A 231 -4.10 0.94 -30.66
C HIS A 231 -3.42 2.31 -30.43
N GLU A 232 -3.58 2.90 -29.24
CA GLU A 232 -3.02 4.19 -28.82
C GLU A 232 -1.57 4.06 -28.33
N TYR A 233 -0.67 3.57 -29.19
CA TYR A 233 0.70 3.21 -28.81
C TYR A 233 1.59 4.38 -28.34
N SER A 234 1.35 5.58 -28.88
CA SER A 234 2.04 6.80 -28.44
C SER A 234 1.70 7.12 -26.99
N LEU A 235 0.41 7.19 -26.68
CA LEU A 235 -0.08 7.45 -25.33
C LEU A 235 0.29 6.32 -24.36
N LEU A 236 0.25 5.07 -24.80
CA LEU A 236 0.73 3.91 -24.03
C LEU A 236 2.18 4.11 -23.58
N SER A 237 3.06 4.57 -24.47
CA SER A 237 4.47 4.79 -24.15
C SER A 237 4.65 5.91 -23.12
N ILE A 238 3.87 6.99 -23.23
CA ILE A 238 3.85 8.10 -22.26
C ILE A 238 3.37 7.60 -20.89
N VAL A 239 2.29 6.82 -20.86
CA VAL A 239 1.74 6.25 -19.63
C VAL A 239 2.75 5.30 -18.98
N VAL A 240 3.38 4.40 -19.74
CA VAL A 240 4.43 3.50 -19.21
C VAL A 240 5.58 4.30 -18.60
N LEU A 241 6.09 5.32 -19.31
CA LEU A 241 7.16 6.18 -18.80
C LEU A 241 6.74 6.89 -17.51
N PHE A 242 5.52 7.42 -17.47
CA PHE A 242 4.96 8.04 -16.29
C PHE A 242 4.91 7.08 -15.09
N TYR A 243 4.41 5.85 -15.28
CA TYR A 243 4.36 4.84 -14.22
C TYR A 243 5.77 4.48 -13.71
N ILE A 244 6.79 4.42 -14.57
CA ILE A 244 8.17 4.20 -14.16
C ILE A 244 8.67 5.36 -13.28
N ILE A 245 8.46 6.61 -13.71
CA ILE A 245 8.86 7.80 -12.93
C ILE A 245 8.12 7.83 -11.59
N ASN A 246 6.79 7.65 -11.63
CA ASN A 246 5.96 7.64 -10.43
C ASN A 246 6.38 6.52 -9.47
N PHE A 247 6.76 5.36 -10.00
CA PHE A 247 7.27 4.26 -9.20
C PHE A 247 8.60 4.62 -8.52
N LEU A 248 9.55 5.21 -9.26
CA LEU A 248 10.86 5.59 -8.70
C LEU A 248 10.73 6.64 -7.59
N PHE A 249 9.97 7.70 -7.84
CA PHE A 249 9.77 8.78 -6.88
C PHE A 249 8.84 8.36 -5.74
N GLY A 250 7.66 7.82 -6.06
CA GLY A 250 6.68 7.34 -5.10
C GLY A 250 7.24 6.23 -4.23
N GLY A 251 7.88 5.23 -4.83
CA GLY A 251 8.53 4.13 -4.13
C GLY A 251 9.65 4.60 -3.19
N PHE A 252 10.48 5.57 -3.61
CA PHE A 252 11.50 6.13 -2.74
C PHE A 252 10.92 6.84 -1.50
N LEU A 253 9.79 7.53 -1.66
CA LEU A 253 9.06 8.16 -0.56
C LEU A 253 8.38 7.11 0.32
N GLU A 254 7.76 6.10 -0.28
CA GLU A 254 7.05 5.01 0.40
C GLU A 254 8.00 4.16 1.27
N ILE A 255 9.24 3.91 0.81
CA ILE A 255 10.26 3.19 1.58
C ILE A 255 10.40 3.77 2.99
N LYS A 256 10.38 5.11 3.09
CA LYS A 256 10.54 5.80 4.37
C LYS A 256 9.40 5.46 5.33
N VAL A 257 8.17 5.45 4.83
CA VAL A 257 6.96 5.19 5.62
C VAL A 257 6.89 3.72 6.04
N LEU A 258 7.16 2.80 5.11
CA LEU A 258 7.13 1.36 5.38
C LEU A 258 8.25 0.91 6.33
N LEU A 259 9.45 1.50 6.23
CA LEU A 259 10.52 1.30 7.20
C LEU A 259 10.12 1.81 8.60
N ALA A 260 9.45 2.97 8.67
CA ALA A 260 8.97 3.51 9.93
C ALA A 260 7.98 2.54 10.61
N ALA A 261 7.02 2.01 9.85
CA ALA A 261 6.09 0.99 10.33
C ALA A 261 6.80 -0.28 10.80
N ALA A 262 7.79 -0.76 10.05
CA ALA A 262 8.56 -1.95 10.41
C ALA A 262 9.37 -1.73 11.71
N PHE A 263 9.93 -0.54 11.91
CA PHE A 263 10.60 -0.18 13.17
C PHE A 263 9.67 -0.21 14.37
N LEU A 264 8.44 0.29 14.21
CA LEU A 264 7.45 0.31 15.28
C LEU A 264 7.03 -1.10 15.66
N VAL A 265 6.83 -1.99 14.68
CA VAL A 265 6.54 -3.41 14.93
C VAL A 265 7.74 -4.14 15.56
N ASN A 266 8.97 -3.83 15.16
CA ASN A 266 10.14 -4.46 15.74
C ASN A 266 10.31 -4.14 17.23
N ASN A 267 10.00 -2.91 17.63
CA ASN A 267 10.20 -2.42 19.00
C ASN A 267 8.95 -2.53 19.88
N SER A 268 7.85 -3.13 19.39
CA SER A 268 6.59 -3.27 20.14
C SER A 268 6.53 -4.52 21.03
N ASP A 269 7.68 -5.00 21.50
CA ASP A 269 7.76 -6.13 22.43
C ASP A 269 7.51 -5.66 23.88
#